data_AF-A0A948CCG0-F1
#
_entry.id   AF-A0A948CCG0-F1
#
_cell.length_a   1.000
_cell.length_b   1.000
_cell.length_c   1.000
_cell.angle_alpha   90.00
_cell.angle_beta   90.00
_cell.angle_gamma   90.00
#
_symmetry.space_group_name_H-M   'P 1'
#
loop_
_entity.id
_entity.type
_entity.pdbx_description
1 polymer ?
#
loop_
_entity_poly.entity_id
_entity_poly.type
_entity_poly.pdbx_seq_one_letter_code
_entity_poly.pdbx_strand_id
1 'polypeptide(L)'
;MRFKDSISALAAIFTAAALLTGCSGDNVTPASSDGQVAIAEEESSSEPTEPEPETDLPSDEDLEAYFSAVSTYDVGDLQSAMELTEPGSIAEAYVGYILGSANAAIDGGLPIEGTEPDKVDGGYESCPTEVEDDCVTWADVEGRDGKVVTFTVNGEELDERLSAGSGREVAAGDLAAMTLMYAYQSVQSDALFVVAEVTSNDAPVTIATYDATYRSPTGRQSTAAQSAGPSDLAADSTATVVVAFPNAEPGGTASVSFFSEDFMTEAVAALETR
;
A
#
# COMPACT_ATOMS: atom_id res chain seq x y z
N MET A 1 -0.66 23.71 -25.42
CA MET A 1 -1.25 22.91 -24.33
C MET A 1 -2.16 21.87 -24.95
N ARG A 2 -1.65 20.65 -25.15
CA ARG A 2 -2.42 19.49 -25.59
C ARG A 2 -2.65 18.63 -24.35
N PHE A 3 -3.85 18.71 -23.78
CA PHE A 3 -4.38 17.66 -22.92
C PHE A 3 -4.98 16.62 -23.87
N LYS A 4 -4.25 15.54 -24.12
CA LYS A 4 -4.76 14.39 -24.85
C LYS A 4 -4.02 13.13 -24.43
N ASP A 5 -4.82 12.21 -23.92
CA ASP A 5 -4.63 10.76 -24.04
C ASP A 5 -3.56 10.11 -23.14
N SER A 6 -3.85 10.04 -21.83
CA SER A 6 -3.39 8.93 -20.95
C SER A 6 -4.56 8.48 -20.06
N ILE A 7 -5.62 7.97 -20.69
CA ILE A 7 -6.61 7.10 -20.05
C ILE A 7 -6.59 5.82 -20.88
N SER A 8 -5.71 4.89 -20.50
CA SER A 8 -5.57 3.52 -21.02
C SER A 8 -4.62 2.83 -20.04
N ALA A 9 -4.85 1.64 -19.49
CA ALA A 9 -5.88 0.66 -19.78
C ALA A 9 -6.03 -0.27 -18.57
N LEU A 10 -7.28 -0.52 -18.15
CA LEU A 10 -7.65 -1.73 -17.42
C LEU A 10 -8.94 -2.24 -18.05
N ALA A 11 -8.79 -2.78 -19.26
CA ALA A 11 -9.82 -3.52 -19.97
C ALA A 11 -9.31 -4.96 -20.13
N ALA A 12 -9.55 -5.78 -19.10
CA ALA A 12 -9.29 -7.21 -19.17
C ALA A 12 -10.35 -7.88 -20.05
N ILE A 13 -9.97 -8.28 -21.27
CA ILE A 13 -10.78 -9.14 -22.14
C ILE A 13 -10.51 -10.59 -21.74
N PHE A 14 -11.45 -11.21 -21.01
CA PHE A 14 -11.49 -12.66 -20.82
C PHE A 14 -11.85 -13.34 -22.16
N THR A 15 -10.85 -13.89 -22.84
CA THR A 15 -11.08 -14.87 -23.91
C THR A 15 -10.81 -16.26 -23.34
N ALA A 16 -11.89 -16.96 -23.00
CA ALA A 16 -11.82 -18.38 -22.69
C ALA A 16 -11.49 -19.17 -23.96
N ALA A 17 -10.34 -19.86 -23.96
CA ALA A 17 -10.05 -20.92 -24.93
C ALA A 17 -9.62 -22.17 -24.17
N ALA A 18 -10.42 -23.21 -24.34
CA ALA A 18 -10.27 -24.52 -23.72
C ALA A 18 -9.29 -25.41 -24.51
N LEU A 19 -8.62 -26.29 -23.74
CA LEU A 19 -8.03 -27.59 -24.11
C LEU A 19 -6.82 -27.60 -25.06
N LEU A 20 -5.72 -28.20 -24.61
CA LEU A 20 -5.30 -29.53 -25.09
C LEU A 20 -4.24 -30.18 -24.17
N THR A 21 -4.47 -31.47 -23.96
CA THR A 21 -3.68 -32.48 -23.25
C THR A 21 -2.41 -32.92 -24.01
N GLY A 22 -1.34 -33.24 -23.29
CA GLY A 22 -0.14 -33.98 -23.75
C GLY A 22 1.14 -33.36 -23.18
N CYS A 23 2.17 -34.04 -22.68
CA CYS A 23 2.66 -35.42 -22.77
C CYS A 23 3.44 -35.71 -21.46
N SER A 24 3.32 -36.89 -20.87
CA SER A 24 4.28 -38.01 -20.95
C SER A 24 5.72 -37.67 -20.53
N GLY A 25 6.21 -38.35 -19.49
CA GLY A 25 7.66 -38.45 -19.25
C GLY A 25 8.05 -38.93 -17.85
N ASP A 26 7.87 -40.22 -17.57
CA ASP A 26 8.61 -40.91 -16.50
C ASP A 26 10.12 -40.77 -16.71
N ASN A 27 10.88 -40.48 -15.65
CA ASN A 27 12.22 -41.03 -15.50
C ASN A 27 12.63 -41.16 -14.02
N VAL A 28 13.20 -42.33 -13.75
CA VAL A 28 13.49 -42.92 -12.45
C VAL A 28 15.00 -42.84 -12.17
N THR A 29 15.37 -42.90 -10.89
CA THR A 29 16.58 -43.57 -10.33
C THR A 29 17.91 -42.76 -10.23
N PRO A 30 18.91 -43.18 -9.42
CA PRO A 30 19.04 -42.90 -7.98
C PRO A 30 20.46 -42.45 -7.53
N ALA A 31 20.62 -42.33 -6.20
CA ALA A 31 21.79 -42.71 -5.38
C ALA A 31 23.08 -41.86 -5.34
N SER A 32 23.45 -41.57 -4.08
CA SER A 32 24.78 -41.59 -3.46
C SER A 32 25.94 -40.80 -4.07
N SER A 33 26.50 -39.92 -3.24
CA SER A 33 27.95 -39.87 -3.04
C SER A 33 28.26 -39.46 -1.60
N ASP A 34 28.73 -40.42 -0.81
CA ASP A 34 29.56 -40.17 0.36
C ASP A 34 30.82 -39.42 -0.09
N GLY A 35 31.11 -38.30 0.56
CA GLY A 35 32.21 -37.38 0.20
C GLY A 35 32.95 -36.88 1.43
N GLN A 36 33.75 -37.78 1.99
CA GLN A 36 35.04 -37.58 2.66
C GLN A 36 35.39 -36.20 3.28
N VAL A 37 35.49 -36.27 4.61
CA VAL A 37 36.15 -35.39 5.57
C VAL A 37 37.51 -34.83 5.10
N ALA A 38 37.64 -33.50 5.16
CA ALA A 38 38.92 -32.82 5.37
C ALA A 38 38.74 -31.83 6.53
N ILE A 39 39.21 -32.21 7.72
CA ILE A 39 39.33 -31.30 8.86
C ILE A 39 40.63 -30.52 8.64
N ALA A 40 40.52 -29.27 8.22
CA ALA A 40 41.59 -28.31 8.32
C ALA A 40 41.48 -27.64 9.70
N GLU A 41 42.51 -27.81 10.53
CA GLU A 41 42.71 -27.00 11.73
C GLU A 41 43.04 -25.58 11.28
N GLU A 42 42.03 -24.70 11.26
CA GLU A 42 42.24 -23.27 11.10
C GLU A 42 42.69 -22.69 12.45
N GLU A 43 43.93 -22.19 12.47
CA GLU A 43 44.45 -21.38 13.57
C GLU A 43 43.60 -20.11 13.66
N SER A 44 42.68 -20.12 14.63
CA SER A 44 41.83 -18.99 15.02
C SER A 44 42.68 -17.86 15.58
N SER A 45 43.25 -17.06 14.67
CA SER A 45 43.82 -15.75 14.96
C SER A 45 42.66 -14.78 15.18
N SER A 46 42.30 -14.62 16.45
CA SER A 46 41.33 -13.62 16.90
C SER A 46 42.01 -12.24 16.86
N GLU A 47 42.07 -11.65 15.67
CA GLU A 47 42.26 -10.21 15.57
C GLU A 47 41.07 -9.54 16.26
N PRO A 48 41.32 -8.57 17.17
CA PRO A 48 40.24 -7.84 17.80
C PRO A 48 39.49 -7.05 16.73
N THR A 49 38.30 -7.55 16.38
CA THR A 49 37.33 -6.84 15.53
C THR A 49 37.05 -5.49 16.18
N GLU A 50 37.59 -4.44 15.58
CA GLU A 50 37.23 -3.07 15.89
C GLU A 50 35.70 -2.96 15.69
N PRO A 51 34.94 -2.51 16.71
CA PRO A 51 33.49 -2.46 16.60
C PRO A 51 33.14 -1.56 15.41
N GLU A 52 32.43 -2.13 14.44
CA GLU A 52 31.92 -1.36 13.32
C GLU A 52 31.09 -0.20 13.87
N PRO A 53 31.20 1.00 13.29
CA PRO A 53 30.40 2.14 13.73
C PRO A 53 28.93 1.73 13.69
N GLU A 54 28.23 1.84 14.82
CA GLU A 54 26.78 1.64 14.87
C GLU A 54 26.15 2.59 13.85
N THR A 55 25.63 2.03 12.77
CA THR A 55 24.90 2.80 11.77
C THR A 55 23.49 3.01 12.28
N ASP A 56 22.98 4.23 12.22
CA ASP A 56 21.57 4.50 12.53
C ASP A 56 20.62 3.84 11.51
N LEU A 57 21.14 3.47 10.34
CA LEU A 57 20.42 2.77 9.28
C LEU A 57 20.10 1.31 9.65
N PRO A 58 18.95 0.77 9.18
CA PRO A 58 18.68 -0.66 9.20
C PRO A 58 19.74 -1.46 8.45
N SER A 59 19.76 -2.78 8.69
CA SER A 59 20.59 -3.68 7.89
C SER A 59 20.12 -3.72 6.43
N ASP A 60 21.01 -4.08 5.50
CA ASP A 60 20.65 -4.27 4.08
C ASP A 60 19.51 -5.31 3.90
N GLU A 61 19.47 -6.33 4.76
CA GLU A 61 18.41 -7.35 4.79
C GLU A 61 17.06 -6.75 5.22
N ASP A 62 17.06 -5.89 6.24
CA ASP A 62 15.83 -5.20 6.70
C ASP A 62 15.34 -4.19 5.66
N LEU A 63 16.25 -3.48 4.98
CA LEU A 63 15.89 -2.58 3.89
C LEU A 63 15.25 -3.34 2.72
N GLU A 64 15.84 -4.46 2.30
CA GLU A 64 15.29 -5.31 1.25
C GLU A 64 13.91 -5.86 1.64
N ALA A 65 13.77 -6.37 2.86
CA ALA A 65 12.48 -6.85 3.37
C ALA A 65 11.42 -5.73 3.40
N TYR A 66 11.77 -4.52 3.85
CA TYR A 66 10.85 -3.40 3.88
C TYR A 66 10.39 -2.99 2.47
N PHE A 67 11.33 -2.78 1.54
CA PHE A 67 10.99 -2.31 0.20
C PHE A 67 10.32 -3.37 -0.67
N SER A 68 10.65 -4.65 -0.46
CA SER A 68 9.92 -5.78 -1.06
C SER A 68 8.47 -5.80 -0.60
N ALA A 69 8.21 -5.70 0.70
CA ALA A 69 6.85 -5.71 1.24
C ALA A 69 5.97 -4.58 0.67
N VAL A 70 6.49 -3.34 0.57
CA VAL A 70 5.70 -2.21 0.04
C VAL A 70 5.49 -2.24 -1.47
N SER A 71 6.21 -3.10 -2.20
CA SER A 71 6.05 -3.26 -3.65
C SER A 71 5.18 -4.46 -4.04
N THR A 72 5.04 -5.47 -3.17
CA THR A 72 4.28 -6.71 -3.45
C THR A 72 2.80 -6.61 -3.12
N TYR A 73 2.41 -5.69 -2.23
CA TYR A 73 1.06 -5.58 -1.66
C TYR A 73 0.60 -6.81 -0.85
N ASP A 74 1.52 -7.70 -0.47
CA ASP A 74 1.19 -8.84 0.40
C ASP A 74 0.92 -8.36 1.85
N VAL A 75 -0.25 -8.72 2.39
CA VAL A 75 -0.69 -8.25 3.71
C VAL A 75 0.23 -8.75 4.83
N GLY A 76 0.74 -9.98 4.74
CA GLY A 76 1.63 -10.55 5.76
C GLY A 76 3.00 -9.89 5.75
N ASP A 77 3.53 -9.64 4.54
CA ASP A 77 4.81 -8.96 4.37
C ASP A 77 4.71 -7.49 4.83
N LEU A 78 3.63 -6.79 4.49
CA LEU A 78 3.37 -5.41 4.95
C LEU A 78 3.24 -5.31 6.48
N GLN A 79 2.59 -6.28 7.12
CA GLN A 79 2.52 -6.35 8.58
C GLN A 79 3.91 -6.56 9.20
N SER A 80 4.74 -7.39 8.58
CA SER A 80 6.12 -7.61 9.04
C SER A 80 6.98 -6.35 8.83
N ALA A 81 6.80 -5.65 7.71
CA ALA A 81 7.50 -4.42 7.41
C ALA A 81 7.18 -3.28 8.39
N MET A 82 6.01 -3.27 9.04
CA MET A 82 5.74 -2.32 10.14
C MET A 82 6.74 -2.47 11.29
N GLU A 83 7.20 -3.69 11.59
CA GLU A 83 8.17 -3.94 12.67
C GLU A 83 9.55 -3.34 12.37
N LEU A 84 9.85 -3.12 11.08
CA LEU A 84 11.09 -2.53 10.56
C LEU A 84 11.07 -0.99 10.56
N THR A 85 9.94 -0.38 10.94
CA THR A 85 9.80 1.08 10.99
C THR A 85 9.92 1.63 12.40
N GLU A 86 10.32 2.90 12.50
CA GLU A 86 10.26 3.64 13.76
C GLU A 86 8.80 4.04 14.05
N PRO A 87 8.26 3.83 15.26
CA PRO A 87 6.88 4.21 15.57
C PRO A 87 6.62 5.71 15.40
N GLY A 88 5.51 6.06 14.73
CA GLY A 88 5.12 7.42 14.39
C GLY A 88 5.94 8.04 13.26
N SER A 89 6.78 7.25 12.58
CA SER A 89 7.59 7.72 11.45
C SER A 89 6.79 7.79 10.15
N ILE A 90 7.35 8.47 9.15
CA ILE A 90 6.77 8.52 7.81
C ILE A 90 6.83 7.16 7.14
N ALA A 91 7.89 6.38 7.38
CA ALA A 91 8.00 5.01 6.88
C ALA A 91 6.89 4.11 7.43
N GLU A 92 6.53 4.24 8.72
CA GLU A 92 5.40 3.54 9.32
C GLU A 92 4.07 3.94 8.66
N ALA A 93 3.87 5.25 8.44
CA ALA A 93 2.68 5.74 7.76
C ALA A 93 2.59 5.26 6.31
N TYR A 94 3.73 5.12 5.61
CA TYR A 94 3.76 4.72 4.21
C TYR A 94 3.40 3.25 4.06
N VAL A 95 4.00 2.36 4.85
CA VAL A 95 3.62 0.93 4.86
C VAL A 95 2.17 0.76 5.32
N GLY A 96 1.70 1.57 6.26
CA GLY A 96 0.29 1.60 6.69
C GLY A 96 -0.67 2.00 5.56
N TYR A 97 -0.32 3.00 4.76
CA TYR A 97 -1.08 3.39 3.57
C TYR A 97 -1.16 2.25 2.54
N ILE A 98 -0.05 1.56 2.26
CA ILE A 98 -0.02 0.44 1.31
C ILE A 98 -0.86 -0.73 1.85
N LEU A 99 -0.72 -1.05 3.15
CA LEU A 99 -1.52 -2.08 3.82
C LEU A 99 -3.02 -1.80 3.75
N GLY A 100 -3.44 -0.57 4.06
CA GLY A 100 -4.84 -0.20 3.95
C GLY A 100 -5.36 -0.26 2.52
N SER A 101 -4.51 0.05 1.53
CA SER A 101 -4.85 -0.05 0.11
C SER A 101 -4.99 -1.51 -0.34
N ALA A 102 -4.08 -2.40 0.10
CA ALA A 102 -4.16 -3.84 -0.13
C ALA A 102 -5.43 -4.45 0.50
N ASN A 103 -5.75 -4.08 1.75
CA ASN A 103 -6.98 -4.53 2.42
C ASN A 103 -8.24 -4.05 1.69
N ALA A 104 -8.30 -2.79 1.25
CA ALA A 104 -9.46 -2.31 0.49
C ALA A 104 -9.62 -3.07 -0.83
N ALA A 105 -8.51 -3.38 -1.52
CA ALA A 105 -8.53 -4.17 -2.73
C ALA A 105 -9.06 -5.61 -2.47
N ILE A 106 -8.61 -6.25 -1.39
CA ILE A 106 -9.08 -7.57 -0.95
C ILE A 106 -10.56 -7.54 -0.56
N ASP A 107 -10.98 -6.57 0.25
CA ASP A 107 -12.37 -6.41 0.69
C ASP A 107 -13.32 -6.13 -0.50
N GLY A 108 -12.81 -5.43 -1.53
CA GLY A 108 -13.49 -5.21 -2.81
C GLY A 108 -13.45 -6.41 -3.77
N GLY A 109 -12.76 -7.50 -3.42
CA GLY A 109 -12.64 -8.71 -4.24
C GLY A 109 -11.70 -8.59 -5.45
N LEU A 110 -10.81 -7.59 -5.45
CA LEU A 110 -9.87 -7.28 -6.53
C LEU A 110 -8.46 -7.03 -5.96
N PRO A 111 -7.77 -8.07 -5.44
CA PRO A 111 -6.43 -7.90 -4.86
C PRO A 111 -5.45 -7.31 -5.87
N ILE A 112 -4.53 -6.48 -5.38
CA ILE A 112 -3.46 -5.86 -6.17
C ILE A 112 -2.32 -6.88 -6.29
N GLU A 113 -1.84 -7.10 -7.51
CA GLU A 113 -0.61 -7.84 -7.75
C GLU A 113 0.55 -6.84 -7.76
N GLY A 114 1.50 -7.01 -6.84
CA GLY A 114 2.72 -6.23 -6.82
C GLY A 114 3.85 -6.86 -7.65
N THR A 115 5.03 -6.27 -7.56
CA THR A 115 6.24 -6.76 -8.24
C THR A 115 7.43 -6.57 -7.33
N GLU A 116 8.30 -7.57 -7.27
CA GLU A 116 9.55 -7.52 -6.51
C GLU A 116 10.38 -6.31 -6.97
N PRO A 117 10.96 -5.52 -6.06
CA PRO A 117 11.76 -4.38 -6.45
C PRO A 117 13.18 -4.81 -6.80
N ASP A 118 13.79 -4.16 -7.77
CA ASP A 118 15.21 -4.26 -8.07
C ASP A 118 16.01 -3.32 -7.17
N LYS A 119 17.16 -3.79 -6.65
CA LYS A 119 18.10 -2.93 -5.93
C LYS A 119 18.80 -1.99 -6.92
N VAL A 120 18.78 -0.69 -6.63
CA VAL A 120 19.42 0.36 -7.44
C VAL A 120 20.44 1.16 -6.61
N ASP A 121 21.18 2.07 -7.24
CA ASP A 121 22.13 2.91 -6.50
C ASP A 121 21.38 3.81 -5.52
N GLY A 122 21.65 3.62 -4.22
CA GLY A 122 21.04 4.39 -3.15
C GLY A 122 19.58 4.02 -2.80
N GLY A 123 19.05 2.89 -3.30
CA GLY A 123 17.65 2.56 -3.06
C GLY A 123 17.13 1.30 -3.74
N TYR A 124 15.81 1.30 -3.95
CA TYR A 124 15.04 0.20 -4.57
C TYR A 124 14.09 0.77 -5.63
N GLU A 125 13.80 0.00 -6.66
CA GLU A 125 12.93 0.40 -7.75
C GLU A 125 11.94 -0.72 -8.10
N SER A 126 10.65 -0.40 -8.25
CA SER A 126 9.65 -1.34 -8.75
C SER A 126 8.96 -0.78 -9.98
N CYS A 127 8.99 -1.54 -11.07
CA CYS A 127 8.36 -1.17 -12.33
C CYS A 127 7.17 -2.11 -12.57
N PRO A 128 5.91 -1.64 -12.42
CA PRO A 128 4.72 -2.48 -12.58
C PRO A 128 4.52 -2.95 -14.03
N THR A 129 5.16 -2.29 -14.99
CA THR A 129 5.18 -2.68 -16.40
C THR A 129 6.59 -2.54 -16.96
N GLU A 130 6.84 -3.09 -18.15
CA GLU A 130 8.12 -2.88 -18.87
C GLU A 130 8.31 -1.43 -19.39
N VAL A 131 7.41 -0.50 -19.04
CA VAL A 131 7.53 0.91 -19.38
C VAL A 131 8.28 1.63 -18.27
N GLU A 132 9.51 2.06 -18.56
CA GLU A 132 10.43 2.71 -17.60
C GLU A 132 9.83 3.98 -16.95
N ASP A 133 8.90 4.67 -17.62
CA ASP A 133 8.30 5.91 -17.12
C ASP A 133 7.29 5.70 -15.95
N ASP A 134 6.92 4.45 -15.65
CA ASP A 134 5.94 4.10 -14.61
C ASP A 134 6.57 3.49 -13.35
N CYS A 135 7.91 3.53 -13.22
CA CYS A 135 8.61 2.97 -12.07
C CYS A 135 8.47 3.82 -10.80
N VAL A 136 8.52 3.14 -9.66
CA VAL A 136 8.58 3.75 -8.33
C VAL A 136 9.97 3.50 -7.77
N THR A 137 10.72 4.56 -7.54
CA THR A 137 12.02 4.52 -6.88
C THR A 137 11.88 4.98 -5.43
N TRP A 138 12.36 4.17 -4.49
CA TRP A 138 12.55 4.53 -3.09
C TRP A 138 14.02 4.78 -2.83
N ALA A 139 14.38 5.97 -2.35
CA ALA A 139 15.77 6.38 -2.15
C ALA A 139 15.93 7.27 -0.91
N ASP A 140 17.15 7.75 -0.65
CA ASP A 140 17.45 8.69 0.44
C ASP A 140 16.95 8.21 1.81
N VAL A 141 17.14 6.92 2.09
CA VAL A 141 16.63 6.28 3.30
C VAL A 141 17.32 6.86 4.54
N GLU A 142 16.51 7.29 5.49
CA GLU A 142 16.97 7.68 6.83
C GLU A 142 16.55 6.62 7.84
N GLY A 143 17.47 6.31 8.76
CA GLY A 143 17.24 5.35 9.82
C GLY A 143 17.46 5.92 11.21
N ARG A 144 16.92 5.23 12.20
CA ARG A 144 17.19 5.45 13.62
C ARG A 144 17.11 4.11 14.34
N ASP A 145 18.11 3.79 15.15
CA ASP A 145 18.13 2.56 15.96
C ASP A 145 17.86 1.29 15.13
N GLY A 146 18.38 1.25 13.88
CA GLY A 146 18.20 0.12 12.96
C GLY A 146 16.81 0.03 12.32
N LYS A 147 15.98 1.07 12.42
CA LYS A 147 14.63 1.14 11.83
C LYS A 147 14.53 2.22 10.77
N VAL A 148 13.68 1.99 9.77
CA VAL A 148 13.37 2.98 8.72
C VAL A 148 12.54 4.10 9.32
N VAL A 149 12.95 5.36 9.11
CA VAL A 149 12.25 6.55 9.58
C VAL A 149 11.56 7.28 8.44
N THR A 150 12.29 7.52 7.34
CA THR A 150 11.78 8.19 6.14
C THR A 150 12.62 7.82 4.92
N PHE A 151 12.14 8.20 3.75
CA PHE A 151 12.77 8.04 2.44
C PHE A 151 12.06 8.94 1.44
N THR A 152 12.63 9.10 0.25
CA THR A 152 11.98 9.75 -0.89
C THR A 152 11.29 8.73 -1.79
N VAL A 153 10.20 9.13 -2.43
CA VAL A 153 9.55 8.36 -3.51
C VAL A 153 9.66 9.17 -4.78
N ASN A 154 10.32 8.62 -5.80
CA ASN A 154 10.66 9.32 -7.05
C ASN A 154 11.37 10.67 -6.79
N GLY A 155 12.22 10.71 -5.76
CA GLY A 155 12.98 11.90 -5.36
C GLY A 155 12.20 12.95 -4.57
N GLU A 156 10.94 12.68 -4.22
CA GLU A 156 10.09 13.59 -3.45
C GLU A 156 9.94 13.13 -2.00
N GLU A 157 10.07 14.08 -1.05
CA GLU A 157 9.81 13.84 0.36
C GLU A 157 8.32 13.58 0.64
N LEU A 158 8.04 12.76 1.65
CA LEU A 158 6.68 12.32 1.98
C LEU A 158 6.01 13.13 3.11
N ASP A 159 6.75 13.90 3.91
CA ASP A 159 6.25 14.61 5.11
C ASP A 159 5.06 15.54 4.85
N GLU A 160 5.02 16.19 3.69
CA GLU A 160 3.92 17.08 3.31
C GLU A 160 2.80 16.36 2.55
N ARG A 161 3.09 15.18 2.01
CA ARG A 161 2.22 14.41 1.12
C ARG A 161 1.45 13.30 1.82
N LEU A 162 1.97 12.80 2.94
CA LEU A 162 1.44 11.66 3.67
C LEU A 162 1.08 12.05 5.10
N SER A 163 -0.10 11.66 5.56
CA SER A 163 -0.55 11.82 6.93
C SER A 163 -1.23 10.55 7.44
N ALA A 164 -0.94 10.18 8.68
CA ALA A 164 -1.74 9.22 9.43
C ALA A 164 -2.98 9.91 10.00
N GLY A 165 -4.11 9.21 9.99
CA GLY A 165 -5.33 9.67 10.62
C GLY A 165 -5.22 9.68 12.14
N SER A 166 -6.07 10.48 12.78
CA SER A 166 -6.10 10.61 14.26
C SER A 166 -6.65 9.37 15.01
N GLY A 167 -7.11 8.34 14.29
CA GLY A 167 -7.87 7.22 14.86
C GLY A 167 -9.26 7.60 15.38
N ARG A 168 -9.70 8.85 15.16
CA ARG A 168 -11.03 9.32 15.56
C ARG A 168 -12.09 8.81 14.60
N GLU A 169 -13.06 8.11 15.16
CA GLU A 169 -14.27 7.70 14.47
C GLU A 169 -15.19 8.91 14.16
N VAL A 170 -15.75 8.91 12.95
CA VAL A 170 -16.73 9.88 12.47
C VAL A 170 -18.01 9.14 12.10
N ALA A 171 -19.08 9.38 12.86
CA ALA A 171 -20.38 8.78 12.59
C ALA A 171 -21.02 9.35 11.31
N ALA A 172 -21.56 8.47 10.47
CA ALA A 172 -22.48 8.77 9.38
C ALA A 172 -23.91 8.48 9.87
N GLY A 173 -24.42 9.35 10.75
CA GLY A 173 -25.74 9.17 11.36
C GLY A 173 -25.84 7.83 12.10
N ASP A 174 -26.99 7.16 11.97
CA ASP A 174 -27.22 5.83 12.56
C ASP A 174 -26.85 4.68 11.59
N LEU A 175 -26.30 4.97 10.41
CA LEU A 175 -26.02 3.95 9.39
C LEU A 175 -24.66 3.28 9.57
N ALA A 176 -23.62 4.09 9.76
CA ALA A 176 -22.24 3.62 9.76
C ALA A 176 -21.32 4.59 10.50
N ALA A 177 -20.07 4.20 10.65
CA ALA A 177 -18.98 5.05 11.08
C ALA A 177 -17.76 4.87 10.17
N MET A 178 -16.94 5.92 10.07
CA MET A 178 -15.67 5.89 9.33
C MET A 178 -14.53 6.39 10.20
N THR A 179 -13.36 5.76 10.05
CA THR A 179 -12.11 6.21 10.67
C THR A 179 -11.08 6.43 9.57
N LEU A 180 -10.56 7.65 9.47
CA LEU A 180 -9.43 7.92 8.58
C LEU A 180 -8.21 7.13 9.08
N MET A 181 -7.63 6.33 8.21
CA MET A 181 -6.38 5.62 8.47
C MET A 181 -5.20 6.42 7.93
N TYR A 182 -5.22 6.77 6.64
CA TYR A 182 -4.14 7.48 5.96
C TYR A 182 -4.66 8.39 4.86
N ALA A 183 -3.96 9.49 4.60
CA ALA A 183 -4.14 10.30 3.40
C ALA A 183 -2.79 10.51 2.72
N TYR A 184 -2.68 10.15 1.43
CA TYR A 184 -1.44 10.23 0.66
C TYR A 184 -1.66 10.91 -0.68
N GLN A 185 -0.93 12.00 -0.95
CA GLN A 185 -0.84 12.58 -2.27
C GLN A 185 0.29 11.91 -3.06
N SER A 186 -0.10 11.04 -3.98
CA SER A 186 0.80 10.27 -4.83
C SER A 186 1.75 11.16 -5.63
N VAL A 187 3.04 10.86 -5.56
CA VAL A 187 4.08 11.52 -6.38
C VAL A 187 3.97 11.20 -7.88
N GLN A 188 3.30 10.09 -8.24
CA GLN A 188 3.16 9.65 -9.63
C GLN A 188 1.94 10.28 -10.32
N SER A 189 0.82 10.39 -9.61
CA SER A 189 -0.47 10.78 -10.19
C SER A 189 -0.99 12.13 -9.72
N ASP A 190 -0.35 12.75 -8.73
CA ASP A 190 -0.83 13.93 -7.99
C ASP A 190 -2.25 13.76 -7.40
N ALA A 191 -2.77 12.53 -7.34
CA ALA A 191 -4.05 12.23 -6.71
C ALA A 191 -3.87 12.05 -5.20
N LEU A 192 -4.83 12.57 -4.43
CA LEU A 192 -4.96 12.28 -3.00
C LEU A 192 -5.73 10.99 -2.82
N PHE A 193 -5.07 9.98 -2.28
CA PHE A 193 -5.69 8.73 -1.84
C PHE A 193 -6.06 8.87 -0.36
N VAL A 194 -7.32 8.64 -0.05
CA VAL A 194 -7.86 8.62 1.31
C VAL A 194 -8.22 7.18 1.65
N VAL A 195 -7.53 6.62 2.63
CA VAL A 195 -7.74 5.25 3.13
C VAL A 195 -8.50 5.34 4.44
N ALA A 196 -9.63 4.65 4.52
CA ALA A 196 -10.49 4.68 5.70
C ALA A 196 -11.03 3.29 6.03
N GLU A 197 -11.14 3.02 7.32
CA GLU A 197 -11.93 1.91 7.84
C GLU A 197 -13.40 2.35 7.92
N VAL A 198 -14.31 1.46 7.54
CA VAL A 198 -15.75 1.66 7.59
C VAL A 198 -16.35 0.55 8.42
N THR A 199 -17.21 0.92 9.37
CA THR A 199 -18.02 -0.04 10.14
C THR A 199 -19.50 0.27 9.96
N SER A 200 -20.27 -0.73 9.56
CA SER A 200 -21.74 -0.65 9.54
C SER A 200 -22.31 -0.90 10.94
N ASN A 201 -23.44 -0.25 11.23
CA ASN A 201 -24.18 -0.50 12.47
C ASN A 201 -25.08 -1.76 12.33
N ASP A 202 -26.25 -1.76 12.96
CA ASP A 202 -27.16 -2.92 13.04
C ASP A 202 -27.95 -3.22 11.76
N ALA A 203 -27.65 -2.52 10.65
CA ALA A 203 -28.31 -2.70 9.37
C ALA A 203 -27.29 -2.68 8.20
N PRO A 204 -27.59 -3.37 7.08
CA PRO A 204 -26.80 -3.25 5.86
C PRO A 204 -26.78 -1.82 5.31
N VAL A 205 -25.67 -1.42 4.71
CA VAL A 205 -25.46 -0.09 4.14
C VAL A 205 -24.79 -0.18 2.77
N THR A 206 -25.16 0.74 1.87
CA THR A 206 -24.43 1.00 0.63
C THR A 206 -23.50 2.20 0.82
N ILE A 207 -22.24 2.05 0.43
CA ILE A 207 -21.18 3.05 0.51
C ILE A 207 -20.98 3.69 -0.86
N ALA A 208 -21.23 5.00 -0.98
CA ALA A 208 -21.08 5.72 -2.25
C ALA A 208 -19.67 6.31 -2.41
N THR A 209 -18.65 5.45 -2.47
CA THR A 209 -17.24 5.86 -2.61
C THR A 209 -16.95 6.56 -3.93
N TYR A 210 -17.59 6.16 -5.04
CA TYR A 210 -17.45 6.81 -6.35
C TYR A 210 -18.04 8.24 -6.40
N ASP A 211 -19.05 8.52 -5.57
CA ASP A 211 -19.67 9.86 -5.47
C ASP A 211 -19.06 10.70 -4.34
N ALA A 212 -18.03 10.17 -3.66
CA ALA A 212 -17.35 10.89 -2.60
C ALA A 212 -16.80 12.22 -3.12
N THR A 213 -16.78 13.21 -2.24
CA THR A 213 -16.30 14.55 -2.56
C THR A 213 -15.13 14.93 -1.67
N TYR A 214 -14.26 15.79 -2.19
CA TYR A 214 -13.18 16.38 -1.43
C TYR A 214 -13.28 17.89 -1.47
N ARG A 215 -13.12 18.54 -0.33
CA ARG A 215 -13.04 20.00 -0.22
C ARG A 215 -11.65 20.39 0.27
N SER A 216 -10.87 21.03 -0.60
CA SER A 216 -9.51 21.48 -0.28
C SER A 216 -9.49 22.55 0.84
N PRO A 217 -8.33 22.83 1.44
CA PRO A 217 -8.16 23.94 2.39
C PRO A 217 -8.59 25.31 1.83
N THR A 218 -8.46 25.48 0.51
CA THR A 218 -8.87 26.70 -0.20
C THR A 218 -10.38 26.76 -0.50
N GLY A 219 -11.12 25.70 -0.17
CA GLY A 219 -12.56 25.58 -0.35
C GLY A 219 -12.99 25.09 -1.73
N ARG A 220 -12.05 24.66 -2.59
CA ARG A 220 -12.38 24.05 -3.90
C ARG A 220 -12.90 22.64 -3.67
N GLN A 221 -13.98 22.28 -4.36
CA GLN A 221 -14.53 20.93 -4.33
C GLN A 221 -14.09 20.12 -5.57
N SER A 222 -13.77 18.84 -5.36
CA SER A 222 -13.58 17.82 -6.39
C SER A 222 -14.39 16.57 -6.04
N THR A 223 -14.58 15.68 -7.02
CA THR A 223 -15.20 14.36 -6.83
C THR A 223 -14.13 13.29 -6.93
N ALA A 224 -14.39 12.13 -6.35
CA ALA A 224 -13.57 10.95 -6.54
C ALA A 224 -13.52 10.59 -8.02
N ALA A 225 -12.37 10.07 -8.46
CA ALA A 225 -12.20 9.50 -9.80
C ALA A 225 -12.05 7.98 -9.78
N GLN A 226 -11.63 7.43 -8.64
CA GLN A 226 -11.43 6.00 -8.44
C GLN A 226 -11.73 5.66 -6.98
N SER A 227 -12.09 4.40 -6.75
CA SER A 227 -12.20 3.85 -5.41
C SER A 227 -11.93 2.34 -5.40
N ALA A 228 -11.45 1.85 -4.26
CA ALA A 228 -11.34 0.43 -3.93
C ALA A 228 -12.08 0.14 -2.62
N GLY A 229 -12.45 -1.12 -2.40
CA GLY A 229 -13.31 -1.55 -1.29
C GLY A 229 -14.71 -1.96 -1.75
N PRO A 230 -15.50 -2.57 -0.86
CA PRO A 230 -16.86 -2.98 -1.16
C PRO A 230 -17.79 -1.77 -1.32
N SER A 231 -18.80 -1.91 -2.19
CA SER A 231 -19.90 -0.93 -2.28
C SER A 231 -20.99 -1.14 -1.24
N ASP A 232 -21.03 -2.32 -0.62
CA ASP A 232 -22.08 -2.72 0.31
C ASP A 232 -21.47 -3.44 1.51
N LEU A 233 -21.96 -3.12 2.70
CA LEU A 233 -21.63 -3.81 3.94
C LEU A 233 -22.88 -4.44 4.54
N ALA A 234 -22.76 -5.69 4.99
CA ALA A 234 -23.77 -6.31 5.84
C ALA A 234 -23.83 -5.58 7.19
N ALA A 235 -24.86 -5.85 8.01
CA ALA A 235 -24.90 -5.37 9.39
C ALA A 235 -23.68 -5.85 10.19
N ASP A 236 -23.27 -5.05 11.18
CA ASP A 236 -22.19 -5.35 12.14
C ASP A 236 -20.88 -5.80 11.46
N SER A 237 -20.51 -5.14 10.36
CA SER A 237 -19.37 -5.52 9.52
C SER A 237 -18.38 -4.36 9.36
N THR A 238 -17.11 -4.71 9.14
CA THR A 238 -16.03 -3.75 8.88
C THR A 238 -15.39 -4.03 7.53
N ALA A 239 -14.99 -2.99 6.81
CA ALA A 239 -14.12 -3.09 5.64
C ALA A 239 -13.23 -1.85 5.50
N THR A 240 -12.19 -1.96 4.68
CA THR A 240 -11.36 -0.84 4.27
C THR A 240 -11.82 -0.30 2.92
N VAL A 241 -11.82 1.02 2.77
CA VAL A 241 -12.06 1.69 1.48
C VAL A 241 -10.92 2.64 1.15
N VAL A 242 -10.65 2.78 -0.15
CA VAL A 242 -9.77 3.82 -0.70
C VAL A 242 -10.55 4.68 -1.65
N VAL A 243 -10.39 5.99 -1.56
CA VAL A 243 -10.97 6.96 -2.48
C VAL A 243 -9.88 7.88 -3.03
N ALA A 244 -9.82 8.02 -4.35
CA ALA A 244 -8.81 8.85 -5.01
C ALA A 244 -9.41 10.15 -5.58
N PHE A 245 -8.83 11.28 -5.20
CA PHE A 245 -9.21 12.63 -5.65
C PHE A 245 -8.10 13.24 -6.52
N PRO A 246 -8.29 13.39 -7.84
CA PRO A 246 -7.24 13.90 -8.72
C PRO A 246 -6.83 15.34 -8.39
N ASN A 247 -5.52 15.62 -8.38
CA ASN A 247 -4.95 16.96 -8.14
C ASN A 247 -5.41 17.59 -6.82
N ALA A 248 -5.65 16.76 -5.80
CA ALA A 248 -6.00 17.20 -4.46
C ALA A 248 -4.78 17.13 -3.55
N GLU A 249 -4.64 18.12 -2.67
CA GLU A 249 -3.58 18.19 -1.66
C GLU A 249 -4.14 17.82 -0.29
N PRO A 250 -3.36 17.21 0.63
CA PRO A 250 -3.79 16.93 2.00
C PRO A 250 -4.21 18.19 2.79
N GLY A 251 -4.98 18.01 3.87
CA GLY A 251 -5.42 19.07 4.79
C GLY A 251 -6.83 19.62 4.55
N GLY A 252 -7.60 19.00 3.67
CA GLY A 252 -9.01 19.28 3.44
C GLY A 252 -9.93 18.21 4.03
N THR A 253 -11.19 18.20 3.57
CA THR A 253 -12.22 17.28 4.07
C THR A 253 -12.70 16.34 2.96
N ALA A 254 -12.56 15.03 3.15
CA ALA A 254 -13.18 14.00 2.33
C ALA A 254 -14.57 13.64 2.88
N SER A 255 -15.60 13.64 2.05
CA SER A 255 -16.97 13.31 2.44
C SER A 255 -17.48 12.10 1.65
N VAL A 256 -17.97 11.09 2.37
CA VAL A 256 -18.52 9.84 1.80
C VAL A 256 -19.96 9.68 2.27
N SER A 257 -20.88 9.47 1.32
CA SER A 257 -22.29 9.20 1.60
C SER A 257 -22.53 7.71 1.83
N PHE A 258 -23.46 7.42 2.74
CA PHE A 258 -23.96 6.11 3.10
C PHE A 258 -25.47 6.10 2.89
N PHE A 259 -25.98 5.01 2.34
CA PHE A 259 -27.40 4.82 2.10
C PHE A 259 -27.91 3.57 2.83
N SER A 260 -29.13 3.65 3.35
CA SER A 260 -29.87 2.45 3.76
C SER A 260 -30.15 1.56 2.55
N GLU A 261 -30.40 0.26 2.77
CA GLU A 261 -30.70 -0.72 1.71
C GLU A 261 -31.85 -0.29 0.77
N ASP A 262 -32.83 0.47 1.29
CA ASP A 262 -33.96 1.00 0.52
C ASP A 262 -33.71 2.39 -0.12
N PHE A 263 -32.53 2.97 0.09
CA PHE A 263 -32.10 4.30 -0.36
C PHE A 263 -32.99 5.45 0.14
N MET A 264 -33.76 5.25 1.21
CA MET A 264 -34.63 6.28 1.79
C MET A 264 -33.91 7.14 2.84
N THR A 265 -32.80 6.64 3.40
CA THR A 265 -31.97 7.35 4.38
C THR A 265 -30.57 7.55 3.80
N GLU A 266 -30.08 8.78 3.86
CA GLU A 266 -28.69 9.13 3.54
C GLU A 266 -28.02 9.70 4.79
N ALA A 267 -26.77 9.33 5.01
CA ALA A 267 -25.91 9.97 5.99
C ALA A 267 -24.50 10.17 5.39
N VAL A 268 -23.74 11.14 5.93
CA VAL A 268 -22.42 11.49 5.40
C VAL A 268 -21.40 11.45 6.52
N ALA A 269 -20.28 10.77 6.31
CA ALA A 269 -19.08 10.92 7.13
C ALA A 269 -18.12 11.91 6.46
N ALA A 270 -17.52 12.79 7.26
CA ALA A 270 -16.57 13.81 6.83
C ALA A 270 -15.23 13.64 7.57
N LEU A 271 -14.19 13.27 6.82
CA LEU A 271 -12.85 12.97 7.30
C LEU A 271 -11.89 14.14 7.00
N GLU A 272 -11.23 14.66 8.01
CA GLU A 272 -10.16 15.67 7.86
C GLU A 272 -8.85 14.95 7.51
N THR A 273 -8.19 15.34 6.42
CA THR A 273 -6.99 14.65 5.91
C THR A 273 -5.68 15.15 6.52
N ARG A 274 -5.72 16.12 7.46
CA ARG A 274 -4.58 16.57 8.28
C ARG A 274 -5.04 17.27 9.57
#